data_AF-A0A8X6WDT8-F1
#
_entry.id   AF-A0A8X6WDT8-F1
#
_cell.length_a   1.000
_cell.length_b   1.000
_cell.length_c   1.000
_cell.angle_alpha   90.00
_cell.angle_beta   90.00
_cell.angle_gamma   90.00
#
_symmetry.space_group_name_H-M   'P 1'
#
loop_
_entity.id
_entity.type
_entity.pdbx_description
1 polymer ?
#
loop_
_entity_poly.entity_id
_entity_poly.type
_entity_poly.pdbx_seq_one_letter_code
_entity_poly.pdbx_strand_id
1 'polypeptide(L)'
;MLKIDWTDLLPDTINREWRQFVESLQVVNDININRCIVVEQPEVIELHGFSDASQSAYGAVVYCKSITSDGKMLVHLIANKSRIAPTKQTTIPRLELCAAVLLAKLVHHVKQALKLNVTNTFLWSDSMIVFSWIRKESYQLKTFVANRIATIQEMTSSEQWRYVATEDNPADFVSRGMDSLKLKTCELWWNGPKFLMSNQYPQRQIPVAVIKDPGELKNCSDFSNFFLDSATNSFVNNLL
;
A
#
# COMPACT_ATOMS: atom_id res chain seq x y z
N MET A 1 -28.47 -2.21 -10.64
CA MET A 1 -28.25 -2.02 -12.09
C MET A 1 -29.46 -1.26 -12.61
N LEU A 2 -29.25 -0.18 -13.36
CA LEU A 2 -30.35 0.60 -13.95
C LEU A 2 -30.97 -0.23 -15.06
N LYS A 3 -32.30 -0.33 -15.09
CA LYS A 3 -33.05 -1.06 -16.13
C LYS A 3 -33.41 -0.10 -17.26
N ILE A 4 -32.38 0.36 -17.98
CA ILE A 4 -32.52 1.26 -19.13
C ILE A 4 -31.94 0.57 -20.37
N ASP A 5 -32.53 0.81 -21.53
CA ASP A 5 -32.05 0.33 -22.83
C ASP A 5 -30.95 1.25 -23.38
N TRP A 6 -30.18 0.80 -24.36
CA TRP A 6 -29.06 1.54 -24.95
C TRP A 6 -29.48 2.84 -25.66
N THR A 7 -30.77 2.95 -26.00
CA THR A 7 -31.35 4.14 -26.65
C THR A 7 -32.04 5.09 -25.68
N ASP A 8 -32.22 4.67 -24.42
CA ASP A 8 -32.87 5.49 -23.42
C ASP A 8 -31.96 6.65 -22.99
N LEU A 9 -32.58 7.79 -22.69
CA LEU A 9 -31.88 8.91 -22.09
C LEU A 9 -31.37 8.51 -20.70
N LEU A 10 -30.11 8.85 -20.41
CA LEU A 10 -29.55 8.68 -19.07
C LEU A 10 -30.33 9.54 -18.07
N PRO A 11 -30.58 9.03 -16.84
CA PRO A 11 -31.10 9.83 -15.75
C PRO A 11 -30.29 11.12 -15.59
N ASP A 12 -30.98 12.24 -15.34
CA ASP A 12 -30.36 13.57 -15.25
C ASP A 12 -29.21 13.65 -14.25
N THR A 13 -29.28 12.86 -13.18
CA THR A 13 -28.19 12.76 -12.19
C THR A 13 -26.91 12.22 -12.80
N ILE A 14 -26.99 11.11 -13.54
CA ILE A 14 -25.84 10.45 -14.17
C ILE A 14 -25.32 11.29 -15.33
N ASN A 15 -26.22 11.88 -16.12
CA ASN A 15 -25.83 12.77 -17.21
C ASN A 15 -25.05 13.98 -16.67
N ARG A 16 -25.51 14.57 -15.57
CA ARG A 16 -24.81 15.68 -14.89
C ARG A 16 -23.45 15.24 -14.34
N GLU A 17 -23.37 14.11 -13.65
CA GLU A 17 -22.10 13.57 -13.14
C GLU A 17 -21.10 13.30 -14.28
N TRP A 18 -21.57 12.71 -15.38
CA TRP A 18 -20.76 12.46 -16.57
C TRP A 18 -20.24 13.75 -17.19
N ARG A 19 -21.09 14.76 -17.37
CA ARG A 19 -20.68 16.07 -17.90
C ARG A 19 -19.65 16.74 -17.00
N GLN A 20 -19.88 16.74 -15.69
CA GLN A 20 -18.94 17.29 -14.71
C GLN A 20 -17.58 16.60 -14.79
N PHE A 21 -17.56 15.26 -14.93
CA PHE A 21 -16.33 14.52 -15.14
C PHE A 21 -15.62 14.90 -16.44
N VAL A 22 -16.35 14.97 -17.57
CA VAL A 22 -15.78 15.33 -18.87
C VAL A 22 -15.22 16.77 -18.86
N GLU A 23 -15.92 17.70 -18.24
CA GLU A 23 -15.46 19.08 -18.08
C GLU A 23 -14.22 19.16 -17.19
N SER A 24 -14.19 18.41 -16.09
CA SER A 24 -13.04 18.40 -15.18
C SER A 24 -11.80 17.81 -15.85
N LEU A 25 -11.93 16.88 -16.80
CA LEU A 25 -10.78 16.34 -17.56
C LEU A 25 -9.99 17.40 -18.34
N GLN A 26 -10.61 18.54 -18.71
CA GLN A 26 -9.91 19.64 -19.38
C GLN A 26 -8.70 20.15 -18.57
N VAL A 27 -8.82 20.12 -17.23
CA VAL A 27 -7.82 20.59 -16.27
C VAL A 27 -6.55 19.76 -16.29
N VAL A 28 -6.63 18.51 -16.76
CA VAL A 28 -5.47 17.61 -16.86
C VAL A 28 -4.41 18.17 -17.81
N ASN A 29 -4.82 18.96 -18.82
CA ASN A 29 -3.89 19.61 -19.74
C ASN A 29 -2.98 20.64 -19.06
N ASP A 30 -3.37 21.15 -17.90
CA ASP A 30 -2.58 22.10 -17.13
C ASP A 30 -1.61 21.43 -16.15
N ILE A 31 -1.67 20.10 -16.00
CA ILE A 31 -0.82 19.36 -15.08
C ILE A 31 0.55 19.16 -15.74
N ASN A 32 1.57 19.78 -15.15
CA ASN A 32 2.95 19.62 -15.59
C ASN A 32 3.69 18.67 -14.64
N ILE A 33 4.31 17.62 -15.21
CA ILE A 33 5.06 16.62 -14.46
C ILE A 33 6.54 16.81 -14.76
N ASN A 34 7.32 17.11 -13.73
CA ASN A 34 8.76 17.21 -13.86
C ASN A 34 9.34 15.83 -14.22
N ARG A 35 10.09 15.77 -15.33
CA ARG A 35 10.74 14.52 -15.78
C ARG A 35 11.98 14.18 -14.97
N CYS A 36 12.65 15.17 -14.37
CA CYS A 36 13.80 14.93 -13.53
C CYS A 36 13.32 14.54 -12.12
N ILE A 37 13.59 13.29 -11.74
CA ILE A 37 13.08 12.69 -10.50
C ILE A 37 14.12 12.63 -9.37
N VAL A 38 15.36 13.06 -9.65
CA VAL A 38 16.47 13.05 -8.70
C VAL A 38 17.20 14.39 -8.73
N VAL A 39 17.78 14.76 -7.59
CA VAL A 39 18.79 15.83 -7.52
C VAL A 39 20.04 15.46 -8.31
N GLU A 40 20.83 16.46 -8.70
CA GLU A 40 22.15 16.25 -9.30
C GLU A 40 23.09 15.64 -8.26
N GLN A 41 23.83 14.59 -8.64
CA GLN A 41 24.78 13.87 -7.77
C GLN A 41 24.15 13.44 -6.41
N PRO A 42 23.08 12.62 -6.44
CA PRO A 42 22.44 12.17 -5.21
C PRO A 42 23.38 11.22 -4.45
N GLU A 43 23.54 11.46 -3.15
CA GLU A 43 24.23 10.55 -2.23
C GLU A 43 23.28 9.46 -1.74
N VAL A 44 22.03 9.85 -1.49
CA VAL A 44 20.98 8.95 -1.01
C VAL A 44 19.81 8.96 -1.98
N ILE A 45 19.35 7.76 -2.37
CA ILE A 45 18.12 7.55 -3.15
C ILE A 45 17.24 6.55 -2.40
N GLU A 46 16.04 6.98 -2.04
CA GLU A 46 15.07 6.16 -1.33
C GLU A 46 13.78 6.03 -2.13
N LEU A 47 13.20 4.83 -2.09
CA LEU A 47 11.87 4.59 -2.65
C LEU A 47 10.86 4.49 -1.51
N HIS A 48 9.77 5.24 -1.63
CA HIS A 48 8.66 5.22 -0.68
C HIS A 48 7.40 4.77 -1.39
N GLY A 49 6.98 3.55 -1.10
CA GLY A 49 5.80 2.92 -1.68
C GLY A 49 4.62 2.96 -0.72
N PHE A 50 3.44 3.40 -1.13
CA PHE A 50 2.22 3.41 -0.31
C PHE A 50 1.15 2.55 -0.96
N SER A 51 0.35 1.86 -0.15
CA SER A 51 -0.73 1.00 -0.61
C SER A 51 -2.01 1.25 0.17
N ASP A 52 -3.14 1.24 -0.52
CA ASP A 52 -4.47 1.36 0.11
C ASP A 52 -5.52 0.56 -0.68
N ALA A 53 -6.61 0.19 0.00
CA ALA A 53 -7.75 -0.47 -0.59
C ALA A 53 -9.08 0.06 -0.04
N SER A 54 -10.03 0.24 -0.96
CA SER A 54 -11.43 0.51 -0.68
C SER A 54 -12.31 -0.63 -1.19
N GLN A 55 -13.61 -0.56 -0.92
CA GLN A 55 -14.59 -1.50 -1.48
C GLN A 55 -14.69 -1.42 -3.01
N SER A 56 -14.26 -0.30 -3.62
CA SER A 56 -14.40 -0.05 -5.06
C SER A 56 -13.13 -0.35 -5.84
N ALA A 57 -11.97 -0.07 -5.27
CA ALA A 57 -10.67 -0.27 -5.92
C ALA A 57 -9.56 -0.40 -4.87
N TYR A 58 -8.41 -0.88 -5.30
CA TYR A 58 -7.19 -0.92 -4.50
C TYR A 58 -6.01 -0.48 -5.34
N GLY A 59 -4.97 0.05 -4.69
CA GLY A 59 -3.92 0.75 -5.40
C GLY A 59 -2.61 0.84 -4.65
N ALA A 60 -1.60 1.26 -5.40
CA ALA A 60 -0.28 1.56 -4.88
C ALA A 60 0.31 2.79 -5.58
N VAL A 61 1.11 3.56 -4.86
CA VAL A 61 1.89 4.70 -5.35
C VAL A 61 3.33 4.58 -4.90
N VAL A 62 4.27 5.11 -5.67
CA VAL A 62 5.71 5.08 -5.37
C VAL A 62 6.30 6.46 -5.61
N TYR A 63 6.98 6.96 -4.59
CA TYR A 63 7.77 8.18 -4.63
C TYR A 63 9.26 7.85 -4.65
N CYS A 64 10.02 8.66 -5.38
CA CYS A 64 11.47 8.70 -5.30
C CYS A 64 11.87 9.91 -4.47
N LYS A 65 12.64 9.66 -3.42
CA LYS A 65 13.29 10.68 -2.62
C LYS A 65 14.78 10.64 -2.91
N SER A 66 15.37 11.78 -3.18
CA SER A 66 16.81 11.92 -3.43
C SER A 66 17.39 13.05 -2.59
N ILE A 67 18.59 12.82 -2.06
CA ILE A 67 19.29 13.77 -1.18
C ILE A 67 20.75 13.86 -1.60
N THR A 68 21.28 15.07 -1.68
CA THR A 68 22.69 15.39 -1.87
C THR A 68 23.42 15.57 -0.53
N SER A 69 24.75 15.58 -0.58
CA SER A 69 25.60 15.78 0.60
C SER A 69 25.42 17.14 1.30
N ASP A 70 24.99 18.18 0.57
CA ASP A 70 24.67 19.51 1.10
C ASP A 70 23.24 19.60 1.68
N GLY A 71 22.48 18.50 1.65
CA GLY A 71 21.14 18.40 2.23
C GLY A 71 20.00 18.84 1.30
N LYS A 72 20.29 19.17 0.03
CA LYS A 72 19.22 19.43 -0.96
C LYS A 72 18.43 18.14 -1.19
N MET A 73 17.12 18.24 -1.04
CA MET A 73 16.20 17.11 -1.11
C MET A 73 15.14 17.34 -2.17
N LEU A 74 14.77 16.27 -2.88
CA LEU A 74 13.67 16.27 -3.83
C LEU A 74 12.87 14.97 -3.70
N VAL A 75 11.54 15.11 -3.67
CA VAL A 75 10.59 14.00 -3.56
C VAL A 75 9.59 14.13 -4.70
N HIS A 76 9.46 13.10 -5.52
CA HIS A 76 8.51 13.08 -6.64
C HIS A 76 7.77 11.76 -6.74
N LEU A 77 6.49 11.82 -7.10
CA LEU A 77 5.72 10.67 -7.55
C LEU A 77 6.31 10.12 -8.86
N ILE A 78 6.70 8.85 -8.88
CA ILE A 78 7.35 8.23 -10.05
C ILE A 78 6.54 7.09 -10.67
N ALA A 79 5.64 6.48 -9.91
CA ALA A 79 4.75 5.44 -10.42
C ALA A 79 3.51 5.29 -9.55
N ASN A 80 2.39 4.93 -10.16
CA ASN A 80 1.20 4.49 -9.46
C ASN A 80 0.53 3.34 -10.23
N LYS A 81 -0.31 2.58 -9.53
CA LYS A 81 -1.12 1.52 -10.15
C LYS A 81 -2.41 1.33 -9.36
N SER A 82 -3.54 1.31 -10.05
CA SER A 82 -4.87 1.00 -9.51
C SER A 82 -5.42 -0.31 -10.10
N ARG A 83 -6.34 -0.94 -9.37
CA ARG A 83 -7.17 -2.05 -9.83
C ARG A 83 -8.56 -1.95 -9.23
N ILE A 84 -9.59 -2.18 -10.06
CA ILE A 84 -10.98 -2.25 -9.59
C ILE A 84 -11.15 -3.48 -8.69
N ALA A 85 -11.85 -3.31 -7.58
CA ALA A 85 -12.13 -4.40 -6.66
C ALA A 85 -13.04 -5.45 -7.35
N PRO A 86 -12.83 -6.76 -7.11
CA PRO A 86 -13.67 -7.79 -7.70
C PRO A 86 -15.15 -7.59 -7.33
N THR A 87 -16.04 -7.83 -8.30
CA THR A 87 -17.50 -7.74 -8.07
C THR A 87 -18.01 -8.81 -7.11
N LYS A 88 -17.27 -9.92 -6.95
CA LYS A 88 -17.56 -10.94 -5.93
C LYS A 88 -17.14 -10.44 -4.55
N GLN A 89 -17.98 -10.69 -3.54
CA GLN A 89 -17.71 -10.30 -2.15
C GLN A 89 -16.31 -10.76 -1.72
N THR A 90 -15.47 -9.77 -1.43
CA THR A 90 -14.14 -9.91 -0.86
C THR A 90 -14.08 -8.98 0.35
N THR A 91 -13.51 -9.45 1.46
CA THR A 91 -13.40 -8.63 2.67
C THR A 91 -12.40 -7.50 2.46
N ILE A 92 -12.59 -6.38 3.16
CA ILE A 92 -11.67 -5.23 3.11
C ILE A 92 -10.22 -5.66 3.43
N PRO A 93 -9.94 -6.45 4.49
CA PRO A 93 -8.58 -6.94 4.76
C PRO A 93 -7.92 -7.69 3.59
N ARG A 94 -8.69 -8.49 2.84
CA ARG A 94 -8.17 -9.19 1.66
C ARG A 94 -7.86 -8.24 0.50
N LEU A 95 -8.61 -7.14 0.36
CA LEU A 95 -8.32 -6.09 -0.62
C LEU A 95 -7.08 -5.27 -0.22
N GLU A 96 -6.95 -4.94 1.07
CA GLU A 96 -5.74 -4.30 1.61
C GLU A 96 -4.49 -5.16 1.36
N LEU A 97 -4.60 -6.49 1.57
CA LEU A 97 -3.52 -7.41 1.22
C LEU A 97 -3.23 -7.46 -0.29
N CYS A 98 -4.26 -7.33 -1.14
CA CYS A 98 -4.06 -7.23 -2.58
C CYS A 98 -3.33 -5.93 -2.97
N ALA A 99 -3.65 -4.81 -2.31
CA ALA A 99 -2.91 -3.56 -2.44
C ALA A 99 -1.43 -3.71 -2.03
N ALA A 100 -1.16 -4.40 -0.92
CA ALA A 100 0.20 -4.68 -0.47
C ALA A 100 1.00 -5.52 -1.51
N VAL A 101 0.38 -6.56 -2.08
CA VAL A 101 0.99 -7.35 -3.17
C VAL A 101 1.24 -6.48 -4.41
N LEU A 102 0.27 -5.61 -4.75
CA LEU A 102 0.41 -4.70 -5.88
C LEU A 102 1.58 -3.74 -5.68
N LEU A 103 1.76 -3.24 -4.45
CA LEU A 103 2.86 -2.36 -4.09
C LEU A 103 4.21 -3.07 -4.17
N ALA A 104 4.34 -4.27 -3.60
CA ALA A 104 5.57 -5.07 -3.66
C ALA A 104 6.02 -5.29 -5.11
N LYS A 105 5.08 -5.65 -5.98
CA LYS A 105 5.33 -5.80 -7.42
C LYS A 105 5.71 -4.47 -8.07
N LEU A 106 4.98 -3.39 -7.80
CA LEU A 106 5.23 -2.09 -8.41
C LEU A 106 6.64 -1.58 -8.09
N VAL A 107 7.03 -1.63 -6.81
CA VAL A 107 8.37 -1.22 -6.36
C VAL A 107 9.45 -2.10 -7.00
N HIS A 108 9.24 -3.42 -7.08
CA HIS A 108 10.18 -4.31 -7.75
C HIS A 108 10.40 -3.92 -9.23
N HIS A 109 9.33 -3.63 -9.97
CA HIS A 109 9.44 -3.16 -11.36
C HIS A 109 10.11 -1.80 -11.47
N VAL A 110 9.78 -0.86 -10.58
CA VAL A 110 10.39 0.47 -10.53
C VAL A 110 11.90 0.37 -10.32
N LYS A 111 12.36 -0.47 -9.38
CA LYS A 111 13.79 -0.66 -9.11
C LYS A 111 14.54 -1.19 -10.34
N GLN A 112 13.95 -2.13 -11.07
CA GLN A 112 14.53 -2.63 -12.32
C GLN A 112 14.56 -1.58 -13.43
N ALA A 113 13.50 -0.78 -13.54
CA ALA A 113 13.36 0.21 -14.60
C ALA A 113 14.29 1.44 -14.41
N LEU A 114 14.41 1.92 -13.17
CA LEU A 114 15.19 3.14 -12.87
C LEU A 114 16.69 2.95 -13.06
N LYS A 115 17.22 1.74 -12.85
CA LYS A 115 18.67 1.44 -12.89
C LYS A 115 19.52 2.42 -12.04
N LEU A 116 18.91 2.95 -10.98
CA LEU A 116 19.56 3.80 -9.98
C LEU A 116 20.03 2.96 -8.80
N ASN A 117 21.09 3.42 -8.13
CA ASN A 117 21.56 2.83 -6.88
C ASN A 117 20.62 3.26 -5.73
N VAL A 118 19.51 2.55 -5.58
CA VAL A 118 18.54 2.78 -4.50
C VAL A 118 19.15 2.35 -3.16
N THR A 119 19.42 3.32 -2.29
CA THR A 119 19.96 3.14 -0.94
C THR A 119 18.98 2.42 -0.03
N ASN A 120 17.70 2.80 -0.05
CA ASN A 120 16.70 2.22 0.82
C ASN A 120 15.30 2.15 0.18
N THR A 121 14.44 1.31 0.72
CA THR A 121 13.06 1.14 0.24
C THR A 121 12.13 0.97 1.44
N PHE A 122 11.12 1.82 1.52
CA PHE A 122 10.11 1.84 2.57
C PHE A 122 8.73 1.60 1.98
N LEU A 123 7.95 0.70 2.61
CA LEU A 123 6.63 0.30 2.16
C LEU A 123 5.60 0.65 3.23
N TRP A 124 4.59 1.42 2.88
CA TRP A 124 3.67 2.06 3.80
C TRP A 124 2.25 1.54 3.58
N SER A 125 1.57 1.22 4.68
CA SER A 125 0.17 0.84 4.71
C SER A 125 -0.44 1.32 6.03
N ASP A 126 -1.68 1.77 5.99
CA ASP A 126 -2.47 2.10 7.18
C ASP A 126 -3.23 0.89 7.73
N SER A 127 -3.21 -0.24 7.01
CA SER A 127 -3.80 -1.50 7.44
C SER A 127 -2.92 -2.24 8.45
N MET A 128 -3.33 -2.22 9.72
CA MET A 128 -2.68 -3.00 10.77
C MET A 128 -2.78 -4.51 10.55
N ILE A 129 -3.85 -4.98 9.89
CA ILE A 129 -4.05 -6.41 9.61
C ILE A 129 -3.06 -6.92 8.56
N VAL A 130 -2.82 -6.16 7.49
CA VAL A 130 -1.78 -6.48 6.49
C VAL A 130 -0.42 -6.62 7.17
N PHE A 131 -0.08 -5.66 8.03
CA PHE A 131 1.18 -5.69 8.76
C PHE A 131 1.31 -6.92 9.66
N SER A 132 0.22 -7.32 10.32
CA SER A 132 0.19 -8.52 11.15
C SER A 132 0.44 -9.80 10.35
N TRP A 133 -0.03 -9.88 9.11
CA TRP A 133 0.15 -11.05 8.26
C TRP A 133 1.52 -11.12 7.62
N ILE A 134 2.13 -9.99 7.24
CA ILE A 134 3.47 -9.96 6.62
C ILE A 134 4.54 -10.55 7.54
N ARG A 135 4.35 -10.45 8.85
CA ARG A 135 5.26 -11.00 9.87
C ARG A 135 4.98 -12.44 10.26
N LYS A 136 3.92 -13.06 9.72
CA LYS A 136 3.59 -14.46 10.00
C LYS A 136 4.20 -15.38 8.96
N GLU A 137 4.40 -16.62 9.39
CA GLU A 137 4.70 -17.71 8.46
C GLU A 137 3.46 -18.04 7.63
N SER A 138 3.62 -18.05 6.31
CA SER A 138 2.51 -18.20 5.36
C SER A 138 1.70 -19.48 5.57
N TYR A 139 2.32 -20.57 6.05
CA TYR A 139 1.64 -21.85 6.25
C TYR A 139 0.55 -21.81 7.34
N GLN A 140 0.62 -20.84 8.27
CA GLN A 140 -0.36 -20.65 9.35
C GLN A 140 -1.67 -20.02 8.85
N LEU A 141 -1.66 -19.47 7.63
CA LEU A 141 -2.75 -18.70 7.06
C LEU A 141 -3.52 -19.53 6.01
N LYS A 142 -4.78 -19.21 5.80
CA LYS A 142 -5.58 -19.79 4.71
C LYS A 142 -4.96 -19.46 3.35
N THR A 143 -5.17 -20.35 2.38
CA THR A 143 -4.49 -20.34 1.07
C THR A 143 -4.47 -18.99 0.36
N PHE A 144 -5.58 -18.23 0.40
CA PHE A 144 -5.66 -16.92 -0.25
C PHE A 144 -4.65 -15.92 0.32
N VAL A 145 -4.57 -15.86 1.66
CA VAL A 145 -3.68 -14.96 2.40
C VAL A 145 -2.25 -15.50 2.32
N ALA A 146 -2.05 -16.80 2.58
CA ALA A 146 -0.75 -17.47 2.51
C ALA A 146 0.00 -17.20 1.20
N ASN A 147 -0.64 -17.41 0.05
CA ASN A 147 -0.01 -17.24 -1.26
C ASN A 147 0.42 -15.78 -1.51
N ARG A 148 -0.36 -14.81 -1.01
CA ARG A 148 -0.06 -13.38 -1.17
C ARG A 148 1.05 -12.93 -0.24
N ILE A 149 1.05 -13.43 0.99
CA ILE A 149 2.14 -13.21 1.94
C ILE A 149 3.45 -13.78 1.42
N ALA A 150 3.43 -15.01 0.86
CA ALA A 150 4.61 -15.58 0.20
C ALA A 150 5.12 -14.67 -0.93
N THR A 151 4.24 -14.17 -1.80
CA THR A 151 4.63 -13.21 -2.85
C THR A 151 5.26 -11.93 -2.28
N ILE A 152 4.72 -11.39 -1.19
CA ILE A 152 5.28 -10.19 -0.54
C ILE A 152 6.67 -10.49 0.04
N GLN A 153 6.81 -11.61 0.74
CA GLN A 153 8.06 -12.04 1.39
C GLN A 153 9.15 -12.43 0.38
N GLU A 154 8.78 -12.89 -0.82
CA GLU A 154 9.72 -13.14 -1.93
C GLU A 154 10.27 -11.83 -2.54
N MET A 155 9.48 -10.75 -2.52
CA MET A 155 9.83 -9.49 -3.20
C MET A 155 10.37 -8.41 -2.26
N THR A 156 10.08 -8.52 -0.97
CA THR A 156 10.32 -7.47 0.04
C THR A 156 10.69 -8.11 1.38
N SER A 157 11.42 -7.39 2.23
CA SER A 157 11.68 -7.81 3.61
C SER A 157 10.67 -7.20 4.57
N SER A 158 10.37 -7.91 5.65
CA SER A 158 9.40 -7.48 6.67
C SER A 158 9.79 -6.14 7.31
N GLU A 159 11.10 -5.88 7.39
CA GLU A 159 11.74 -4.69 7.94
C GLU A 159 11.61 -3.47 7.02
N GLN A 160 11.10 -3.61 5.81
CA GLN A 160 10.80 -2.50 4.90
C GLN A 160 9.40 -1.92 5.14
N TRP A 161 8.50 -2.71 5.74
CA TRP A 161 7.12 -2.32 5.94
C TRP A 161 6.96 -1.40 7.16
N ARG A 162 6.14 -0.37 7.03
CA ARG A 162 5.88 0.66 8.04
C ARG A 162 4.39 1.02 8.04
N TYR A 163 3.93 1.52 9.17
CA TYR A 163 2.60 2.08 9.30
C TYR A 163 2.61 3.55 8.86
N VAL A 164 1.57 3.96 8.13
CA VAL A 164 1.26 5.37 7.87
C VAL A 164 -0.16 5.67 8.37
N ALA A 165 -0.41 6.90 8.84
CA ALA A 165 -1.77 7.33 9.17
C ALA A 165 -2.58 7.52 7.88
N THR A 166 -3.88 7.27 7.90
CA THR A 166 -4.74 7.36 6.70
C THR A 166 -4.72 8.77 6.10
N GLU A 167 -4.67 9.83 6.91
CA GLU A 167 -4.56 11.21 6.46
C GLU A 167 -3.25 11.53 5.71
N ASP A 168 -2.20 10.74 5.97
CA ASP A 168 -0.89 10.83 5.34
C ASP A 168 -0.72 9.74 4.26
N ASN A 169 -1.78 9.02 3.86
CA ASN A 169 -1.68 7.96 2.87
C ASN A 169 -2.10 8.45 1.47
N PRO A 170 -1.17 8.78 0.56
CA PRO A 170 -1.54 9.19 -0.80
C PRO A 170 -2.19 8.07 -1.63
N ALA A 171 -2.08 6.80 -1.22
CA ALA A 171 -2.70 5.69 -1.93
C ALA A 171 -4.24 5.69 -1.82
N ASP A 172 -4.82 6.38 -0.82
CA ASP A 172 -6.28 6.56 -0.69
C ASP A 172 -6.90 7.19 -1.94
N PHE A 173 -6.17 8.10 -2.59
CA PHE A 173 -6.63 8.73 -3.82
C PHE A 173 -6.70 7.75 -5.00
N VAL A 174 -5.89 6.70 -4.97
CA VAL A 174 -5.90 5.63 -5.98
C VAL A 174 -7.05 4.67 -5.77
N SER A 175 -7.39 4.37 -4.51
CA SER A 175 -8.42 3.40 -4.16
C SER A 175 -9.83 4.01 -4.14
N ARG A 176 -9.95 5.32 -3.91
CA ARG A 176 -11.24 6.05 -3.80
C ARG A 176 -11.51 7.00 -4.96
N GLY A 177 -10.49 7.35 -5.73
CA GLY A 177 -10.56 8.33 -6.80
C GLY A 177 -10.43 9.77 -6.31
N MET A 178 -10.08 10.67 -7.23
CA MET A 178 -10.00 12.10 -6.98
C MET A 178 -10.48 12.86 -8.21
N ASP A 179 -11.20 13.95 -7.98
CA ASP A 179 -11.54 14.92 -9.02
C ASP A 179 -10.29 15.65 -9.55
N SER A 180 -10.23 15.90 -10.86
CA SER A 180 -9.05 16.48 -11.51
C SER A 180 -8.74 17.92 -11.08
N LEU A 181 -9.74 18.73 -10.68
CA LEU A 181 -9.51 20.06 -10.14
C LEU A 181 -8.76 19.97 -8.81
N LYS A 182 -9.15 19.02 -7.95
CA LYS A 182 -8.46 18.75 -6.68
C LYS A 182 -7.08 18.15 -6.92
N LEU A 183 -6.95 17.27 -7.91
CA LEU A 183 -5.69 16.63 -8.26
C LEU A 183 -4.61 17.66 -8.61
N LYS A 184 -4.96 18.69 -9.39
CA LYS A 184 -4.03 19.74 -9.82
C LYS A 184 -3.34 20.43 -8.63
N THR A 185 -4.04 20.62 -7.51
CA THR A 185 -3.53 21.32 -6.33
C THR A 185 -3.22 20.38 -5.15
N CYS A 186 -3.20 19.05 -5.38
CA CYS A 186 -3.03 18.08 -4.30
C CYS A 186 -1.54 17.87 -3.96
N GLU A 187 -1.04 18.61 -2.98
CA GLU A 187 0.34 18.50 -2.49
C GLU A 187 0.68 17.09 -2.01
N LEU A 188 -0.23 16.45 -1.26
CA LEU A 188 -0.02 15.08 -0.76
C LEU A 188 0.17 14.09 -1.92
N TRP A 189 -0.52 14.27 -3.03
CA TRP A 189 -0.38 13.41 -4.21
C TRP A 189 0.93 13.64 -4.95
N TRP A 190 1.31 14.90 -5.20
CA TRP A 190 2.49 15.19 -6.03
C TRP A 190 3.82 15.08 -5.28
N ASN A 191 3.82 15.49 -4.01
CA ASN A 191 5.03 15.60 -3.17
C ASN A 191 5.08 14.53 -2.07
N GLY A 192 4.00 13.77 -1.90
CA GLY A 192 3.89 12.79 -0.83
C GLY A 192 3.67 13.44 0.54
N PRO A 193 3.66 12.63 1.62
CA PRO A 193 3.48 13.13 2.97
C PRO A 193 4.62 14.06 3.41
N LYS A 194 4.30 15.05 4.24
CA LYS A 194 5.29 16.05 4.71
C LYS A 194 6.51 15.42 5.36
N PHE A 195 6.36 14.28 6.03
CA PHE A 195 7.48 13.59 6.66
C PHE A 195 8.52 13.08 5.66
N LEU A 196 8.18 12.89 4.38
CA LEU A 196 9.16 12.52 3.35
C LEU A 196 10.16 13.64 3.08
N MET A 197 9.75 14.89 3.26
CA MET A 197 10.63 16.07 3.19
C MET A 197 11.58 16.19 4.40
N SER A 198 11.55 15.22 5.31
CA SER A 198 12.46 15.11 6.45
C SER A 198 13.18 13.76 6.42
N ASN A 199 14.28 13.62 7.18
CA ASN A 199 14.98 12.34 7.34
C ASN A 199 14.49 11.54 8.57
N GLN A 200 13.32 11.89 9.08
CA GLN A 200 12.70 11.22 10.23
C GLN A 200 11.32 10.70 9.85
N TYR A 201 11.19 9.38 9.83
CA TYR A 201 9.94 8.75 9.44
C TYR A 201 9.14 8.29 10.65
N PRO A 202 7.79 8.30 10.56
CA PRO A 202 6.94 7.81 11.64
C PRO A 202 7.32 6.39 12.04
N GLN A 203 7.59 6.20 13.34
CA GLN A 203 7.83 4.90 13.93
C GLN A 203 6.64 4.54 14.82
N ARG A 204 5.64 3.86 14.25
CA ARG A 204 4.54 3.31 15.05
C ARG A 204 4.87 1.89 15.44
N GLN A 205 4.97 1.63 16.74
CA GLN A 205 5.00 0.27 17.26
C GLN A 205 3.63 -0.36 17.02
N ILE A 206 3.61 -1.52 16.35
CA ILE A 206 2.36 -2.24 16.08
C ILE A 206 2.08 -3.16 17.28
N PRO A 207 0.96 -2.97 18.00
CA PRO A 207 0.65 -3.80 19.16
C PRO A 207 0.47 -5.27 18.76
N VAL A 208 1.13 -6.17 19.51
CA VAL A 208 1.06 -7.62 19.30
C VAL A 208 -0.37 -8.16 19.40
N ALA A 209 -1.27 -7.46 20.12
CA ALA A 209 -2.66 -7.86 20.30
C ALA A 209 -3.53 -7.77 19.02
N VAL A 210 -3.15 -6.95 18.02
CA VAL A 210 -3.89 -6.79 16.75
C VAL A 210 -3.71 -8.01 15.82
N ILE A 211 -2.84 -8.96 16.20
CA ILE A 211 -2.39 -10.11 15.40
C ILE A 211 -3.38 -11.28 15.35
N LYS A 212 -4.55 -11.16 16.02
CA LYS A 212 -5.57 -12.20 16.04
C LYS A 212 -6.70 -11.85 15.06
N ASP A 213 -6.51 -12.15 13.78
CA ASP A 213 -7.64 -12.44 12.89
C ASP A 213 -7.90 -13.95 12.92
N PRO A 214 -8.79 -14.44 13.81
CA PRO A 214 -9.08 -15.87 13.89
C PRO A 214 -9.72 -16.42 12.61
N GLY A 215 -10.27 -15.57 11.75
CA GLY A 215 -10.95 -15.98 10.52
C GLY A 215 -10.01 -16.46 9.42
N GLU A 216 -8.75 -16.01 9.40
CA GLU A 216 -7.78 -16.35 8.35
C GLU A 216 -6.64 -17.25 8.82
N LEU A 217 -6.61 -17.61 10.11
CA LEU A 217 -5.77 -18.68 10.63
C LEU A 217 -6.35 -20.03 10.22
N LYS A 218 -5.48 -21.00 9.90
CA LYS A 218 -5.91 -22.40 9.83
C LYS A 218 -6.26 -22.86 11.25
N ASN A 219 -7.39 -23.54 11.42
CA ASN A 219 -7.73 -24.15 12.71
C ASN A 219 -6.67 -25.23 13.02
N CYS A 220 -5.95 -25.06 14.12
CA CYS A 220 -5.06 -26.10 14.65
C CYS A 220 -5.90 -27.17 15.37
N SER A 221 -6.42 -28.15 14.62
CA SER A 221 -6.65 -29.50 15.15
C SER A 221 -5.49 -30.45 14.82
N ASP A 222 -4.62 -30.08 13.87
CA ASP A 222 -3.68 -31.02 13.25
C ASP A 222 -2.22 -30.85 13.72
N PHE A 223 -1.94 -29.91 14.63
CA PHE A 223 -0.58 -29.62 15.12
C PHE A 223 -0.32 -30.04 16.57
N SER A 224 -1.28 -30.67 17.25
CA SER A 224 -1.10 -31.20 18.62
C SER A 224 -0.04 -32.31 18.74
N ASN A 225 0.45 -32.86 17.63
CA ASN A 225 1.41 -33.97 17.62
C ASN A 225 2.86 -33.55 17.30
N PHE A 226 3.18 -32.26 17.13
CA PHE A 226 4.52 -31.83 16.72
C PHE A 226 5.36 -31.13 17.81
N PHE A 227 4.85 -31.00 19.04
CA PHE A 227 5.60 -30.49 20.18
C PHE A 227 5.59 -31.48 21.35
N LEU A 228 6.10 -32.68 21.10
CA LEU A 228 6.60 -33.58 22.14
C LEU A 228 7.88 -34.22 21.61
N ASP A 229 8.98 -33.47 21.59
CA ASP A 229 10.20 -33.92 22.27
C ASP A 229 11.29 -32.85 22.32
N SER A 230 12.13 -33.00 23.34
CA SER A 230 13.40 -32.32 23.65
C SER A 230 13.36 -31.00 24.45
N ALA A 231 14.02 -31.12 25.62
CA ALA A 231 14.49 -30.09 26.56
C ALA A 231 13.54 -29.62 27.67
N THR A 232 13.35 -30.54 28.62
CA THR A 232 13.42 -30.26 30.06
C THR A 232 14.42 -29.16 30.44
N ASN A 233 13.99 -28.12 31.16
CA ASN A 233 14.39 -27.91 32.57
C ASN A 233 13.76 -26.66 33.21
N SER A 234 13.02 -26.94 34.27
CA SER A 234 12.83 -26.16 35.50
C SER A 234 12.67 -24.64 35.40
N PHE A 235 11.43 -24.16 35.51
CA PHE A 235 11.07 -23.25 36.59
C PHE A 235 9.69 -23.66 37.11
N VAL A 236 9.75 -24.38 38.21
CA VAL A 236 8.65 -25.01 38.93
C VAL A 236 7.70 -23.97 39.48
N ASN A 237 6.41 -24.25 39.31
CA ASN A 237 5.29 -24.09 40.24
C ASN A 237 5.53 -23.13 41.42
N ASN A 238 4.77 -22.03 41.43
CA ASN A 238 4.21 -21.49 42.66
C ASN A 238 3.00 -20.61 42.30
N LEU A 239 1.83 -21.24 42.16
CA LEU A 239 0.53 -20.70 42.53
C LEU A 239 -0.52 -21.82 42.41
N LEU A 240 -0.71 -22.49 43.56
CA LEU A 240 -1.78 -23.41 43.96
C LEU A 240 -2.01 -24.68 43.12
#